data_AF-A0A2D2CYP0-F1
#
_entry.id   AF-A0A2D2CYP0-F1
#
_cell.length_a   1.000
_cell.length_b   1.000
_cell.length_c   1.000
_cell.angle_alpha   90.00
_cell.angle_beta   90.00
_cell.angle_gamma   90.00
#
_symmetry.space_group_name_H-M   'P 1'
#
loop_
_entity.id
_entity.type
_entity.pdbx_description
1 polymer ?
#
loop_
_entity_poly.entity_id
_entity_poly.type
_entity_poly.pdbx_seq_one_letter_code
_entity_poly.pdbx_strand_id
1 'polypeptide(L)'
;MMPGVEFREFQRALVDAFDAFDLTALARFHLNLNLREIVAAGPTNQMAFELLEWAERQGSPIVVDLARGVYLERPRNRKVRQIYEKLGLSPQLAYQRAGVAVADSPEWTTSSSLEALVSPRLHFIDMGIWHENMARIERQVCRIELDGEPTGTGFLVGPELVLTNYHVLEPLIEGNASPSRTVCRFDYKVLSDGSVLEGVAIRLHDSAWRVDLSRYSRAEANGDPDRELPAADELDYALIRLAAPVGAAPVGKSSGSPRRGWITIPEASATIEPGQPLAIVQHPNGAPIKLALDTNGVIGLNANGTRLRYATNTDRGSSGSPCFNIDWRLMALHHMGDPAWKSPKFNQGIPIAAIRQRLVGNVELRSR
;
A
#
# COMPACT_ATOMS: atom_id res chain seq x y z
N MET A 1 -2.78 0.73 34.90
CA MET A 1 -2.78 2.20 34.87
C MET A 1 -2.45 2.63 33.47
N MET A 2 -3.37 3.33 32.81
CA MET A 2 -3.19 3.82 31.44
C MET A 2 -2.13 4.92 31.38
N PRO A 3 -1.10 4.80 30.53
CA PRO A 3 -0.11 5.87 30.40
C PRO A 3 -0.73 7.08 29.70
N GLY A 4 -0.72 8.25 30.37
CA GLY A 4 -1.05 9.55 29.76
C GLY A 4 -2.54 9.90 29.63
N VAL A 5 -3.48 9.00 29.99
CA VAL A 5 -4.93 9.24 29.92
C VAL A 5 -5.64 8.87 31.22
N GLU A 6 -6.48 9.77 31.71
CA GLU A 6 -7.35 9.54 32.86
C GLU A 6 -8.51 8.60 32.51
N PHE A 7 -8.82 7.63 33.37
CA PHE A 7 -9.88 6.63 33.13
C PHE A 7 -11.24 7.27 32.82
N ARG A 8 -11.64 8.25 33.63
CA ARG A 8 -12.91 8.95 33.46
C ARG A 8 -12.97 9.74 32.15
N GLU A 9 -11.82 10.18 31.64
CA GLU A 9 -11.73 10.89 30.37
C GLU A 9 -12.00 9.96 29.19
N PHE A 10 -11.37 8.78 29.18
CA PHE A 10 -11.57 7.79 28.13
C PHE A 10 -13.00 7.23 28.15
N GLN A 11 -13.54 6.92 29.33
CA GLN A 11 -14.95 6.53 29.47
C GLN A 11 -15.90 7.57 28.86
N ARG A 12 -15.68 8.87 29.13
CA ARG A 12 -16.52 9.93 28.56
C ARG A 12 -16.42 10.00 27.04
N ALA A 13 -15.26 9.71 26.45
CA ALA A 13 -15.10 9.67 25.00
C ALA A 13 -15.88 8.50 24.36
N LEU A 14 -15.88 7.33 25.01
CA LEU A 14 -16.66 6.17 24.57
C LEU A 14 -18.16 6.46 24.58
N VAL A 15 -18.68 6.98 25.69
CA VAL A 15 -20.12 7.29 25.85
C VAL A 15 -20.59 8.39 24.89
N ASP A 16 -19.70 9.33 24.55
CA ASP A 16 -19.99 10.40 23.60
C ASP A 16 -20.05 9.94 22.14
N ALA A 17 -19.33 8.87 21.80
CA ALA A 17 -19.09 8.46 20.42
C ALA A 17 -19.78 7.15 20.00
N PHE A 18 -20.20 6.33 20.96
CA PHE A 18 -20.76 4.99 20.73
C PHE A 18 -22.01 4.78 21.60
N ASP A 19 -23.04 4.18 21.02
CA ASP A 19 -24.14 3.59 21.79
C ASP A 19 -23.85 2.12 22.19
N ALA A 20 -24.79 1.45 22.86
CA ALA A 20 -24.61 0.06 23.31
C ALA A 20 -24.39 -0.94 22.16
N PHE A 21 -25.01 -0.70 20.99
CA PHE A 21 -24.83 -1.53 19.81
C PHE A 21 -23.45 -1.28 19.20
N ASP A 22 -23.07 -0.02 19.04
CA ASP A 22 -21.77 0.42 18.54
C ASP A 22 -20.61 -0.11 19.39
N LEU A 23 -20.73 -0.14 20.71
CA LEU A 23 -19.72 -0.74 21.60
C LEU A 23 -19.57 -2.24 21.36
N THR A 24 -20.67 -2.94 21.07
CA THR A 24 -20.66 -4.38 20.75
C THR A 24 -19.92 -4.62 19.43
N ALA A 25 -20.20 -3.81 18.42
CA ALA A 25 -19.53 -3.86 17.13
C ALA A 25 -18.03 -3.52 17.26
N LEU A 26 -17.69 -2.49 18.02
CA LEU A 26 -16.32 -2.09 18.31
C LEU A 26 -15.51 -3.24 18.93
N ALA A 27 -16.02 -3.86 20.00
CA ALA A 27 -15.37 -4.99 20.65
C ALA A 27 -15.19 -6.18 19.70
N ARG A 28 -16.18 -6.44 18.85
CA ARG A 28 -16.12 -7.55 17.90
C ARG A 28 -15.11 -7.33 16.77
N PHE A 29 -15.11 -6.14 16.17
CA PHE A 29 -14.31 -5.87 14.98
C PHE A 29 -12.87 -5.47 15.28
N HIS A 30 -12.64 -4.77 16.39
CA HIS A 30 -11.31 -4.21 16.70
C HIS A 30 -10.58 -4.95 17.80
N LEU A 31 -11.29 -5.64 18.70
CA LEU A 31 -10.68 -6.44 19.77
C LEU A 31 -10.87 -7.96 19.58
N ASN A 32 -11.68 -8.36 18.59
CA ASN A 32 -12.09 -9.76 18.38
C ASN A 32 -12.74 -10.41 19.61
N LEU A 33 -13.52 -9.62 20.37
CA LEU A 33 -14.18 -10.04 21.60
C LEU A 33 -15.70 -10.13 21.43
N ASN A 34 -16.32 -11.00 22.21
CA ASN A 34 -17.75 -10.97 22.43
C ASN A 34 -18.04 -10.10 23.65
N LEU A 35 -18.58 -8.89 23.44
CA LEU A 35 -18.78 -7.92 24.53
C LEU A 35 -19.64 -8.48 25.68
N ARG A 36 -20.61 -9.36 25.39
CA ARG A 36 -21.50 -9.94 26.40
C ARG A 36 -20.81 -10.91 27.37
N GLU A 37 -19.61 -11.38 27.04
CA GLU A 37 -18.83 -12.25 27.93
C GLU A 37 -18.06 -11.45 28.99
N ILE A 38 -17.90 -10.14 28.79
CA ILE A 38 -17.05 -9.28 29.62
C ILE A 38 -17.81 -8.08 30.23
N VAL A 39 -18.95 -7.70 29.64
CA VAL A 39 -19.75 -6.54 30.03
C VAL A 39 -21.22 -6.94 30.10
N ALA A 40 -21.89 -6.59 31.20
CA ALA A 40 -23.32 -6.82 31.36
C ALA A 40 -24.13 -5.88 30.47
N ALA A 41 -25.24 -6.37 29.91
CA ALA A 41 -26.15 -5.52 29.15
C ALA A 41 -26.76 -4.44 30.07
N GLY A 42 -26.71 -3.18 29.64
CA GLY A 42 -27.17 -2.07 30.47
C GLY A 42 -27.04 -0.73 29.75
N PRO A 43 -27.16 0.39 30.48
CA PRO A 43 -26.93 1.71 29.93
C PRO A 43 -25.52 1.84 29.35
N THR A 44 -25.38 2.52 28.21
CA THR A 44 -24.10 2.72 27.50
C THR A 44 -22.96 3.18 28.42
N ASN A 45 -23.26 4.06 29.39
CA ASN A 45 -22.27 4.55 30.35
C ASN A 45 -21.67 3.45 31.22
N GLN A 46 -22.50 2.52 31.70
CA GLN A 46 -22.06 1.37 32.47
C GLN A 46 -21.27 0.41 31.58
N MET A 47 -21.75 0.15 30.36
CA MET A 47 -21.05 -0.73 29.43
C MET A 47 -19.67 -0.20 29.03
N ALA A 48 -19.55 1.11 28.78
CA ALA A 48 -18.27 1.76 28.49
C ALA A 48 -17.30 1.70 29.69
N PHE A 49 -17.82 1.85 30.91
CA PHE A 49 -17.02 1.69 32.14
C PHE A 49 -16.46 0.28 32.26
N GLU A 50 -17.33 -0.74 32.16
CA GLU A 50 -16.94 -2.15 32.33
C GLU A 50 -15.97 -2.61 31.23
N LEU A 51 -16.16 -2.17 29.99
CA LEU A 51 -15.23 -2.45 28.88
C LEU A 51 -13.85 -1.84 29.14
N LEU A 52 -13.80 -0.59 29.59
CA LEU A 52 -12.53 0.10 29.86
C LEU A 52 -11.82 -0.49 31.08
N GLU A 53 -12.56 -0.84 32.12
CA GLU A 53 -12.02 -1.53 33.31
C GLU A 53 -11.47 -2.92 32.95
N TRP A 54 -12.19 -3.66 32.10
CA TRP A 54 -11.69 -4.91 31.55
C TRP A 54 -10.39 -4.71 30.78
N ALA A 55 -10.31 -3.70 29.90
CA ALA A 55 -9.12 -3.39 29.12
C ALA A 55 -7.93 -3.02 30.02
N GLU A 56 -8.15 -2.20 31.06
CA GLU A 56 -7.11 -1.86 32.05
C GLU A 56 -6.60 -3.09 32.81
N ARG A 57 -7.49 -4.04 33.13
CA ARG A 57 -7.12 -5.30 33.78
C ARG A 57 -6.25 -6.19 32.89
N GLN A 58 -6.44 -6.16 31.57
CA GLN A 58 -5.59 -6.89 30.63
C GLN A 58 -4.23 -6.21 30.39
N GLY A 59 -4.14 -4.90 30.62
CA GLY A 59 -2.91 -4.12 30.53
C GLY A 59 -2.81 -3.21 29.30
N SER A 60 -1.69 -2.48 29.22
CA SER A 60 -1.48 -1.37 28.27
C SER A 60 -1.76 -1.71 26.79
N PRO A 61 -1.33 -2.87 26.24
CA PRO A 61 -1.59 -3.20 24.84
C PRO A 61 -3.08 -3.20 24.48
N ILE A 62 -3.93 -3.77 25.34
CA ILE A 62 -5.37 -3.86 25.09
C ILE A 62 -6.05 -2.49 25.20
N VAL A 63 -5.58 -1.62 26.09
CA VAL A 63 -6.03 -0.23 26.17
C VAL A 63 -5.71 0.52 24.88
N VAL A 64 -4.51 0.32 24.33
CA VAL A 64 -4.08 0.94 23.08
C VAL A 64 -4.89 0.42 21.89
N ASP A 65 -5.14 -0.88 21.81
CA ASP A 65 -5.97 -1.47 20.75
C ASP A 65 -7.42 -0.98 20.83
N LEU A 66 -7.97 -0.85 22.04
CA LEU A 66 -9.29 -0.26 22.25
C LEU A 66 -9.31 1.19 21.77
N ALA A 67 -8.33 2.01 22.15
CA ALA A 67 -8.23 3.40 21.71
C ALA A 67 -8.09 3.54 20.19
N ARG A 68 -7.35 2.64 19.55
CA ARG A 68 -7.21 2.58 18.09
C ARG A 68 -8.53 2.22 17.41
N GLY A 69 -9.22 1.18 17.88
CA GLY A 69 -10.52 0.78 17.33
C GLY A 69 -11.55 1.91 17.44
N VAL A 70 -11.58 2.59 18.59
CA VAL A 70 -12.47 3.74 18.83
C VAL A 70 -12.18 4.86 17.83
N TYR A 71 -10.90 5.16 17.60
CA TYR A 71 -10.48 6.19 16.64
C TYR A 71 -10.84 5.82 15.20
N LEU A 72 -10.59 4.58 14.76
CA LEU A 72 -10.89 4.12 13.40
C LEU A 72 -12.39 4.21 13.08
N GLU A 73 -13.25 3.90 14.04
CA GLU A 73 -14.71 3.98 13.90
C GLU A 73 -15.24 5.42 13.92
N ARG A 74 -14.62 6.30 14.72
CA ARG A 74 -15.11 7.67 14.96
C ARG A 74 -13.99 8.73 14.85
N PRO A 75 -13.27 8.82 13.72
CA PRO A 75 -12.07 9.66 13.60
C PRO A 75 -12.36 11.16 13.68
N ARG A 76 -13.61 11.57 13.45
CA ARG A 76 -14.05 12.98 13.52
C ARG A 76 -14.50 13.40 14.92
N ASN A 77 -14.78 12.46 15.83
CA ASN A 77 -15.21 12.80 17.20
C ASN A 77 -14.05 13.47 17.96
N ARG A 78 -14.31 14.63 18.57
CA ARG A 78 -13.29 15.46 19.23
C ARG A 78 -12.69 14.78 20.47
N LYS A 79 -13.51 14.14 21.30
CA LYS A 79 -13.05 13.47 22.53
C LYS A 79 -12.26 12.21 22.21
N VAL A 80 -12.71 11.44 21.22
CA VAL A 80 -11.98 10.26 20.72
C VAL A 80 -10.59 10.66 20.22
N ARG A 81 -10.49 11.75 19.44
CA ARG A 81 -9.20 12.30 19.02
C ARG A 81 -8.29 12.68 20.18
N GLN A 82 -8.82 13.35 21.19
CA GLN A 82 -8.04 13.75 22.38
C GLN A 82 -7.48 12.54 23.15
N ILE A 83 -8.26 11.46 23.28
CA ILE A 83 -7.76 10.20 23.87
C ILE A 83 -6.64 9.61 23.02
N TYR A 84 -6.87 9.53 21.71
CA TYR A 84 -5.91 9.02 20.76
C TYR A 84 -4.61 9.83 20.76
N GLU A 85 -4.69 11.16 20.86
CA GLU A 85 -3.55 12.09 21.01
C GLU A 85 -2.78 11.87 22.32
N LYS A 86 -3.48 11.80 23.45
CA LYS A 86 -2.86 11.66 24.78
C LYS A 86 -2.18 10.30 25.00
N LEU A 87 -2.66 9.26 24.33
CA LEU A 87 -1.98 7.95 24.29
C LEU A 87 -0.77 7.94 23.34
N GLY A 88 -0.46 9.08 22.69
CA GLY A 88 0.61 9.18 21.69
C GLY A 88 0.30 8.42 20.41
N LEU A 89 -0.98 8.15 20.12
CA LEU A 89 -1.42 7.39 18.96
C LEU A 89 -1.88 8.29 17.81
N SER A 90 -2.20 9.56 18.09
CA SER A 90 -2.51 10.53 17.03
C SER A 90 -1.26 10.90 16.25
N PRO A 91 -1.37 11.08 14.92
CA PRO A 91 -0.34 11.79 14.19
C PRO A 91 -0.17 13.18 14.81
N GLN A 92 1.08 13.55 15.10
CA GLN A 92 1.45 14.88 15.55
C GLN A 92 1.15 15.88 14.42
N LEU A 93 -0.06 16.44 14.43
CA LEU A 93 -0.47 17.50 13.52
C LEU A 93 0.10 18.83 14.03
N ALA A 94 1.34 19.12 13.65
CA ALA A 94 1.90 20.47 13.76
C ALA A 94 1.47 21.30 12.54
N TYR A 95 0.50 22.20 12.72
CA TYR A 95 0.26 23.30 11.78
C TYR A 95 1.46 24.25 11.83
N GLN A 96 2.27 24.33 10.76
CA GLN A 96 3.46 25.19 10.74
C GLN A 96 3.60 25.92 9.40
N ARG A 97 3.49 27.26 9.48
CA ARG A 97 3.93 28.23 8.47
C ARG A 97 5.44 28.42 8.63
N ALA A 98 6.17 28.50 7.51
CA ALA A 98 7.55 28.96 7.49
C ALA A 98 7.64 30.39 8.06
N GLY A 99 8.64 30.63 8.91
CA GLY A 99 8.75 31.83 9.73
C GLY A 99 9.14 33.10 8.97
N VAL A 100 8.57 34.21 9.41
CA VAL A 100 9.28 35.49 9.58
C VAL A 100 8.97 35.95 11.00
N ALA A 101 9.98 36.41 11.74
CA ALA A 101 9.78 36.97 13.07
C ALA A 101 8.84 38.18 12.99
N VAL A 102 7.78 38.19 13.80
CA VAL A 102 6.94 39.37 14.01
C VAL A 102 7.48 40.05 15.27
N ALA A 103 7.91 41.31 15.14
CA ALA A 103 8.22 42.12 16.31
C ALA A 103 6.93 42.28 17.16
N ASP A 104 7.07 42.15 18.49
CA ASP A 104 5.99 42.23 19.50
C ASP A 104 5.12 40.98 19.73
N SER A 105 5.67 39.77 19.59
CA SER A 105 4.99 38.55 20.04
C SER A 105 4.98 38.41 21.58
N PRO A 106 3.84 38.09 22.23
CA PRO A 106 3.71 38.09 23.70
C PRO A 106 4.60 37.07 24.43
N GLU A 107 5.00 37.41 25.66
CA GLU A 107 5.92 36.70 26.58
C GLU A 107 5.64 35.21 26.89
N TRP A 108 4.54 34.62 26.42
CA TRP A 108 4.26 33.19 26.62
C TRP A 108 4.82 32.28 25.50
N THR A 109 5.56 32.84 24.53
CA THR A 109 6.34 32.04 23.57
C THR A 109 7.63 31.55 24.20
N THR A 110 7.54 30.55 25.07
CA THR A 110 8.69 29.74 25.46
C THR A 110 8.39 28.26 25.29
N SER A 111 8.90 27.70 24.20
CA SER A 111 9.60 26.42 24.31
C SER A 111 10.78 26.42 23.34
N SER A 112 11.96 26.54 23.93
CA SER A 112 13.22 26.03 23.39
C SER A 112 13.02 24.64 22.77
N SER A 113 13.54 24.37 21.57
CA SER A 113 13.55 23.00 21.05
C SER A 113 14.83 22.68 20.29
N LEU A 114 15.47 21.58 20.69
CA LEU A 114 16.63 20.95 20.04
C LEU A 114 16.27 20.25 18.71
N GLU A 115 14.99 20.25 18.35
CA GLU A 115 14.42 19.50 17.24
C GLU A 115 13.92 20.45 16.15
N ALA A 116 14.13 20.07 14.89
CA ALA A 116 13.77 20.87 13.73
C ALA A 116 13.25 19.98 12.59
N LEU A 117 12.22 20.46 11.88
CA LEU A 117 11.70 19.80 10.69
C LEU A 117 12.55 20.22 9.47
N VAL A 118 13.39 19.31 8.99
CA VAL A 118 14.33 19.59 7.88
C VAL A 118 13.68 19.41 6.50
N SER A 119 12.63 18.58 6.40
CA SER A 119 11.98 18.23 5.13
C SER A 119 10.46 18.38 5.19
N PRO A 120 9.90 19.59 4.97
CA PRO A 120 8.46 19.87 5.12
C PRO A 120 7.51 19.07 4.21
N ARG A 121 8.05 18.46 3.14
CA ARG A 121 7.28 17.63 2.19
C ARG A 121 7.05 16.20 2.69
N LEU A 122 7.81 15.76 3.69
CA LEU A 122 7.65 14.45 4.32
C LEU A 122 6.76 14.64 5.55
N HIS A 123 5.55 14.08 5.51
CA HIS A 123 4.69 14.06 6.68
C HIS A 123 5.02 12.86 7.58
N PHE A 124 4.57 12.91 8.83
CA PHE A 124 4.71 11.80 9.77
C PHE A 124 3.73 10.67 9.41
N ILE A 125 4.25 9.46 9.28
CA ILE A 125 3.50 8.28 8.89
C ILE A 125 3.04 7.54 10.14
N ASP A 126 1.76 7.21 10.22
CA ASP A 126 1.23 6.32 11.25
C ASP A 126 1.76 4.89 11.05
N MET A 127 2.66 4.45 11.93
CA MET A 127 3.35 3.16 11.80
C MET A 127 2.36 1.99 11.67
N GLY A 128 1.33 1.94 12.53
CA GLY A 128 0.34 0.87 12.51
C GLY A 128 -0.40 0.77 11.17
N ILE A 129 -0.90 1.91 10.66
CA ILE A 129 -1.62 1.98 9.39
C ILE A 129 -0.69 1.62 8.22
N TRP A 130 0.52 2.15 8.22
CA TRP A 130 1.50 1.91 7.17
C TRP A 130 1.93 0.44 7.13
N HIS A 131 2.15 -0.18 8.29
CA HIS A 131 2.48 -1.59 8.41
C HIS A 131 1.34 -2.50 7.94
N GLU A 132 0.10 -2.21 8.33
CA GLU A 132 -1.08 -2.96 7.86
C GLU A 132 -1.26 -2.88 6.34
N ASN A 133 -1.04 -1.69 5.76
CA ASN A 133 -1.08 -1.50 4.31
C ASN A 133 0.07 -2.20 3.59
N MET A 134 1.28 -2.16 4.15
CA MET A 134 2.43 -2.92 3.65
C MET A 134 2.12 -4.42 3.61
N ALA A 135 1.61 -4.99 4.70
CA ALA A 135 1.26 -6.41 4.79
C ALA A 135 0.10 -6.80 3.84
N ARG A 136 -0.78 -5.86 3.49
CA ARG A 136 -1.81 -6.07 2.44
C ARG A 136 -1.19 -6.08 1.04
N ILE A 137 -0.29 -5.13 0.75
CA ILE A 137 0.36 -5.01 -0.56
C ILE A 137 1.28 -6.19 -0.82
N GLU A 138 2.05 -6.62 0.17
CA GLU A 138 2.96 -7.76 0.09
C GLU A 138 2.25 -9.02 -0.43
N ARG A 139 1.00 -9.26 0.01
CA ARG A 139 0.19 -10.42 -0.41
C ARG A 139 -0.43 -10.25 -1.80
N GLN A 140 -0.43 -9.03 -2.36
CA GLN A 140 -1.05 -8.69 -3.64
C GLN A 140 -0.05 -8.65 -4.80
N VAL A 141 1.26 -8.67 -4.50
CA VAL A 141 2.36 -8.71 -5.47
C VAL A 141 2.81 -10.16 -5.66
N CYS A 142 3.16 -10.52 -6.89
CA CYS A 142 3.65 -11.85 -7.26
C CYS A 142 4.91 -11.78 -8.12
N ARG A 143 5.70 -12.84 -8.06
CA ARG A 143 6.76 -13.13 -9.03
C ARG A 143 6.13 -13.79 -10.26
N ILE A 144 6.46 -13.31 -11.45
CA ILE A 144 6.05 -13.91 -12.72
C ILE A 144 7.13 -14.93 -13.11
N GLU A 145 6.70 -16.15 -13.42
CA GLU A 145 7.57 -17.24 -13.87
C GLU A 145 7.08 -17.75 -15.22
N LEU A 146 7.97 -17.77 -16.21
CA LEU A 146 7.74 -18.40 -17.52
C LEU A 146 8.57 -19.68 -17.60
N ASP A 147 7.91 -20.81 -17.85
CA ASP A 147 8.53 -22.13 -17.95
C ASP A 147 9.36 -22.56 -16.72
N GLY A 148 9.13 -21.94 -15.57
CA GLY A 148 9.83 -22.17 -14.31
C GLY A 148 10.89 -21.12 -13.97
N GLU A 149 11.22 -20.23 -14.91
CA GLU A 149 12.22 -19.19 -14.72
C GLU A 149 11.57 -17.86 -14.30
N PRO A 150 12.10 -17.16 -13.28
CA PRO A 150 11.58 -15.86 -12.88
C PRO A 150 11.90 -14.79 -13.94
N THR A 151 10.87 -14.18 -14.52
CA THR A 151 11.03 -13.18 -15.59
C THR A 151 10.67 -11.77 -15.16
N GLY A 152 9.83 -11.62 -14.13
CA GLY A 152 9.37 -10.31 -13.69
C GLY A 152 8.55 -10.33 -12.41
N THR A 153 7.90 -9.20 -12.16
CA THR A 153 6.97 -8.97 -11.07
C THR A 153 5.60 -8.62 -11.67
N GLY A 154 4.53 -8.92 -10.95
CA GLY A 154 3.18 -8.46 -11.25
C GLY A 154 2.39 -8.24 -9.97
N PHE A 155 1.19 -7.70 -10.09
CA PHE A 155 0.32 -7.52 -8.93
C PHE A 155 -1.16 -7.58 -9.28
N LEU A 156 -1.96 -8.01 -8.31
CA LEU A 156 -3.40 -8.11 -8.48
C LEU A 156 -4.04 -6.72 -8.59
N VAL A 157 -4.89 -6.54 -9.60
CA VAL A 157 -5.77 -5.36 -9.80
C VAL A 157 -7.26 -5.72 -9.83
N GLY A 158 -7.57 -7.00 -9.61
CA GLY A 158 -8.91 -7.53 -9.40
C GLY A 158 -8.85 -8.92 -8.75
N PRO A 159 -9.98 -9.62 -8.59
CA PRO A 159 -10.02 -10.94 -7.96
C PRO A 159 -9.10 -11.97 -8.62
N GLU A 160 -8.94 -11.90 -9.94
CA GLU A 160 -8.13 -12.81 -10.78
C GLU A 160 -7.32 -12.08 -11.85
N LEU A 161 -7.24 -10.75 -11.77
CA LEU A 161 -6.54 -9.93 -12.77
C LEU A 161 -5.19 -9.48 -12.21
N VAL A 162 -4.12 -9.75 -12.95
CA VAL A 162 -2.76 -9.30 -12.64
C VAL A 162 -2.29 -8.32 -13.70
N LEU A 163 -1.70 -7.21 -13.26
CA LEU A 163 -1.00 -6.24 -14.10
C LEU A 163 0.51 -6.51 -14.01
N THR A 164 1.18 -6.52 -15.17
CA THR A 164 2.64 -6.64 -15.32
C THR A 164 3.06 -5.93 -16.62
N ASN A 165 4.34 -6.03 -17.04
CA ASN A 165 4.77 -5.48 -18.33
C ASN A 165 4.49 -6.41 -19.50
N TYR A 166 4.33 -5.83 -20.69
CA TYR A 166 4.26 -6.59 -21.93
C TYR A 166 5.55 -7.38 -22.17
N HIS A 167 6.72 -6.73 -22.01
CA HIS A 167 8.01 -7.40 -22.25
C HIS A 167 8.29 -8.56 -21.29
N VAL A 168 7.71 -8.56 -20.08
CA VAL A 168 7.81 -9.69 -19.12
C VAL A 168 7.12 -10.94 -19.68
N LEU A 169 6.04 -10.76 -20.46
CA LEU A 169 5.26 -11.83 -21.08
C LEU A 169 5.53 -11.98 -22.58
N GLU A 170 6.45 -11.21 -23.16
CA GLU A 170 6.73 -11.24 -24.60
C GLU A 170 7.07 -12.66 -25.11
N PRO A 171 7.91 -13.47 -24.42
CA PRO A 171 8.13 -14.86 -24.83
C PRO A 171 6.84 -15.68 -24.91
N LEU A 172 5.91 -15.47 -23.98
CA LEU A 172 4.61 -16.13 -23.96
C LEU A 172 3.67 -15.60 -25.06
N ILE A 173 3.73 -14.31 -25.36
CA ILE A 173 2.90 -13.66 -26.37
C ILE A 173 3.29 -14.13 -27.77
N GLU A 174 4.58 -14.26 -28.02
CA GLU A 174 5.18 -14.71 -29.28
C GLU A 174 5.16 -16.24 -29.47
N GLY A 175 4.78 -17.00 -28.44
CA GLY A 175 4.68 -18.46 -28.51
C GLY A 175 5.99 -19.21 -28.20
N ASN A 176 6.99 -18.50 -27.66
CA ASN A 176 8.26 -19.06 -27.19
C ASN A 176 8.19 -19.65 -25.77
N ALA A 177 7.08 -19.43 -25.05
CA ALA A 177 6.81 -20.01 -23.73
C ALA A 177 5.39 -20.58 -23.64
N SER A 178 5.16 -21.53 -22.73
CA SER A 178 3.85 -22.17 -22.59
C SER A 178 2.94 -21.47 -21.55
N PRO A 179 1.66 -21.16 -21.87
CA PRO A 179 0.70 -20.68 -20.88
C PRO A 179 0.51 -21.66 -19.71
N SER A 180 0.57 -22.97 -19.97
CA SER A 180 0.38 -24.01 -18.94
C SER A 180 1.53 -24.10 -17.93
N ARG A 181 2.69 -23.56 -18.28
CA ARG A 181 3.90 -23.48 -17.45
C ARG A 181 4.20 -22.05 -17.01
N THR A 182 3.27 -21.13 -17.24
CA THR A 182 3.37 -19.75 -16.75
C THR A 182 2.60 -19.62 -15.44
N VAL A 183 3.25 -19.08 -14.42
CA VAL A 183 2.62 -18.88 -13.10
C VAL A 183 2.90 -17.50 -12.54
N CYS A 184 1.94 -17.00 -11.77
CA CYS A 184 2.10 -15.90 -10.83
C CYS A 184 2.28 -16.51 -9.44
N ARG A 185 3.47 -16.37 -8.85
CA ARG A 185 3.79 -16.88 -7.51
C ARG A 185 3.63 -15.80 -6.46
N PHE A 186 2.66 -16.00 -5.57
CA PHE A 186 2.39 -15.11 -4.45
C PHE A 186 3.08 -15.61 -3.18
N ASP A 187 3.27 -14.73 -2.20
CA ASP A 187 3.78 -15.04 -0.86
C ASP A 187 5.22 -15.61 -0.84
N TYR A 188 5.97 -15.48 -1.94
CA TYR A 188 7.38 -15.87 -2.00
C TYR A 188 8.25 -14.85 -1.26
N LYS A 189 8.66 -15.17 -0.02
CA LYS A 189 9.26 -14.20 0.91
C LYS A 189 10.22 -14.84 1.92
N VAL A 190 11.07 -14.00 2.52
CA VAL A 190 11.87 -14.39 3.69
C VAL A 190 11.04 -14.17 4.96
N LEU A 191 11.00 -15.15 5.84
CA LEU A 191 10.33 -15.09 7.14
C LEU A 191 11.26 -14.49 8.22
N SER A 192 10.70 -14.17 9.38
CA SER A 192 11.46 -13.55 10.49
C SER A 192 12.58 -14.43 11.04
N ASP A 193 12.49 -15.76 10.86
CA ASP A 193 13.53 -16.72 11.23
C ASP A 193 14.61 -16.90 10.15
N GLY A 194 14.52 -16.13 9.05
CA GLY A 194 15.43 -16.19 7.90
C GLY A 194 15.11 -17.29 6.88
N SER A 195 14.12 -18.16 7.15
CA SER A 195 13.69 -19.17 6.18
C SER A 195 12.93 -18.54 5.01
N VAL A 196 12.89 -19.25 3.87
CA VAL A 196 12.15 -18.80 2.68
C VAL A 196 10.83 -19.56 2.60
N LEU A 197 9.74 -18.80 2.49
CA LEU A 197 8.44 -19.33 2.11
C LEU A 197 8.37 -19.41 0.59
N GLU A 198 8.18 -20.62 0.04
CA GLU A 198 8.09 -20.89 -1.41
C GLU A 198 6.85 -20.30 -2.10
N GLY A 199 5.88 -19.84 -1.30
CA GLY A 199 4.68 -19.19 -1.80
C GLY A 199 3.69 -20.12 -2.50
N VAL A 200 2.73 -19.52 -3.20
CA VAL A 200 1.66 -20.21 -3.92
C VAL A 200 1.71 -19.82 -5.39
N ALA A 201 1.96 -20.81 -6.25
CA ALA A 201 1.97 -20.64 -7.71
C ALA A 201 0.57 -20.76 -8.30
N ILE A 202 0.13 -19.74 -9.02
CA ILE A 202 -1.19 -19.68 -9.67
C ILE A 202 -0.99 -19.60 -11.18
N ARG A 203 -1.56 -20.56 -11.91
CA ARG A 203 -1.52 -20.59 -13.36
C ARG A 203 -2.38 -19.50 -13.98
N LEU A 204 -2.07 -19.17 -15.23
CA LEU A 204 -2.94 -18.36 -16.08
C LEU A 204 -4.23 -19.11 -16.42
N HIS A 205 -5.29 -18.36 -16.74
CA HIS A 205 -6.51 -18.94 -17.29
C HIS A 205 -6.23 -19.64 -18.63
N ASP A 206 -6.74 -20.86 -18.84
CA ASP A 206 -6.29 -21.71 -19.95
C ASP A 206 -6.49 -21.10 -21.36
N SER A 207 -7.60 -20.41 -21.60
CA SER A 207 -7.92 -19.78 -22.90
C SER A 207 -8.05 -18.26 -22.87
N ALA A 208 -8.57 -17.67 -21.79
CA ALA A 208 -8.90 -16.25 -21.67
C ALA A 208 -7.91 -15.45 -20.80
N TRP A 209 -6.63 -15.87 -20.77
CA TRP A 209 -5.62 -15.17 -19.96
C TRP A 209 -5.23 -13.80 -20.51
N ARG A 210 -5.27 -13.58 -21.83
CA ARG A 210 -4.95 -12.28 -22.45
C ARG A 210 -6.17 -11.36 -22.33
N VAL A 211 -6.13 -10.40 -21.39
CA VAL A 211 -7.24 -9.44 -21.21
C VAL A 211 -6.98 -8.16 -22.01
N ASP A 212 -5.82 -7.55 -21.83
CA ASP A 212 -5.39 -6.40 -22.63
C ASP A 212 -3.86 -6.33 -22.68
N LEU A 213 -3.30 -5.87 -23.80
CA LEU A 213 -1.86 -5.79 -24.04
C LEU A 213 -1.52 -4.45 -24.69
N SER A 214 -0.39 -3.88 -24.30
CA SER A 214 0.18 -2.66 -24.89
C SER A 214 1.70 -2.82 -24.95
N ARG A 215 2.29 -2.73 -26.15
CA ARG A 215 3.73 -2.94 -26.36
C ARG A 215 4.55 -1.76 -25.80
N TYR A 216 5.85 -1.92 -25.65
CA TYR A 216 6.77 -0.79 -25.47
C TYR A 216 7.01 -0.09 -26.81
N SER A 217 7.51 1.15 -26.77
CA SER A 217 7.83 1.91 -27.98
C SER A 217 9.08 1.37 -28.68
N ARG A 218 9.19 1.63 -29.99
CA ARG A 218 10.40 1.27 -30.75
C ARG A 218 11.66 1.97 -30.22
N ALA A 219 11.53 3.18 -29.68
CA ALA A 219 12.64 3.93 -29.08
C ALA A 219 13.21 3.18 -27.87
N GLU A 220 12.33 2.71 -26.97
CA GLU A 220 12.70 1.91 -25.80
C GLU A 220 13.31 0.56 -26.19
N ALA A 221 12.75 -0.11 -27.20
CA ALA A 221 13.28 -1.36 -27.76
C ALA A 221 14.75 -1.27 -28.17
N ASN A 222 15.14 -0.10 -28.70
CA ASN A 222 16.50 0.15 -29.19
C ASN A 222 17.44 0.70 -28.10
N GLY A 223 16.98 0.81 -26.85
CA GLY A 223 17.77 1.39 -25.76
C GLY A 223 17.95 2.91 -25.86
N ASP A 224 17.08 3.61 -26.60
CA ASP A 224 17.11 5.06 -26.80
C ASP A 224 15.74 5.67 -26.46
N PRO A 225 15.29 5.59 -25.19
CA PRO A 225 13.93 5.96 -24.78
C PRO A 225 13.62 7.45 -24.91
N ASP A 226 14.62 8.30 -25.13
CA ASP A 226 14.47 9.76 -25.29
C ASP A 226 14.35 10.20 -26.76
N ARG A 227 14.56 9.28 -27.71
CA ARG A 227 14.45 9.58 -29.15
C ARG A 227 13.04 9.97 -29.58
N GLU A 228 12.04 9.29 -29.05
CA GLU A 228 10.63 9.49 -29.38
C GLU A 228 9.76 9.18 -28.17
N LEU A 229 8.72 9.99 -27.97
CA LEU A 229 7.78 9.76 -26.88
C LEU A 229 6.85 8.60 -27.23
N PRO A 230 6.62 7.65 -26.30
CA PRO A 230 5.69 6.54 -26.54
C PRO A 230 4.28 7.03 -26.85
N ALA A 231 3.62 6.40 -27.84
CA ALA A 231 2.21 6.62 -28.13
C ALA A 231 1.29 6.07 -27.04
N ALA A 232 0.00 6.40 -27.10
CA ALA A 232 -1.00 5.97 -26.10
C ALA A 232 -1.24 4.45 -26.06
N ASP A 233 -0.84 3.73 -27.11
CA ASP A 233 -0.87 2.27 -27.22
C ASP A 233 0.51 1.60 -27.03
N GLU A 234 1.54 2.39 -26.69
CA GLU A 234 2.90 1.95 -26.41
C GLU A 234 3.27 2.10 -24.92
N LEU A 235 2.45 1.53 -24.04
CA LEU A 235 2.56 1.65 -22.58
C LEU A 235 3.24 0.47 -21.90
N ASP A 236 3.73 -0.53 -22.63
CA ASP A 236 4.46 -1.69 -22.09
C ASP A 236 3.79 -2.39 -20.90
N TYR A 237 2.48 -2.64 -20.98
CA TYR A 237 1.77 -3.40 -19.96
C TYR A 237 1.02 -4.60 -20.53
N ALA A 238 0.79 -5.57 -19.66
CA ALA A 238 -0.09 -6.70 -19.90
C ALA A 238 -1.04 -6.84 -18.71
N LEU A 239 -2.33 -6.86 -19.00
CA LEU A 239 -3.37 -7.25 -18.06
C LEU A 239 -3.74 -8.71 -18.36
N ILE A 240 -3.51 -9.58 -17.37
CA ILE A 240 -3.70 -11.02 -17.51
C ILE A 240 -4.69 -11.58 -16.51
N ARG A 241 -5.37 -12.66 -16.90
CA ARG A 241 -6.31 -13.40 -16.05
C ARG A 241 -5.70 -14.69 -15.52
N LEU A 242 -5.81 -14.89 -14.22
CA LEU A 242 -5.44 -16.11 -13.51
C LEU A 242 -6.52 -17.18 -13.61
N ALA A 243 -6.15 -18.44 -13.43
CA ALA A 243 -7.08 -19.57 -13.42
C ALA A 243 -8.01 -19.61 -12.19
N ALA A 244 -7.72 -18.81 -11.16
CA ALA A 244 -8.51 -18.75 -9.94
C ALA A 244 -8.57 -17.32 -9.37
N PRO A 245 -9.68 -16.94 -8.71
CA PRO A 245 -9.87 -15.62 -8.10
C PRO A 245 -9.14 -15.49 -6.76
N VAL A 246 -7.81 -15.64 -6.78
CA VAL A 246 -6.96 -15.64 -5.59
C VAL A 246 -6.98 -14.33 -4.79
N GLY A 247 -7.33 -13.22 -5.42
CA GLY A 247 -7.59 -11.94 -4.75
C GLY A 247 -8.79 -12.00 -3.79
N ALA A 248 -9.80 -12.81 -4.10
CA ALA A 248 -10.96 -13.02 -3.23
C ALA A 248 -10.75 -14.16 -2.22
N ALA A 249 -9.71 -14.99 -2.40
CA ALA A 249 -9.40 -16.11 -1.54
C ALA A 249 -8.72 -15.68 -0.23
N PRO A 250 -8.91 -16.44 0.88
CA PRO A 250 -8.13 -16.26 2.10
C PRO A 250 -6.66 -16.64 1.90
N VAL A 251 -5.74 -15.97 2.59
CA VAL A 251 -4.28 -16.25 2.51
C VAL A 251 -3.83 -17.35 3.47
N GLY A 252 -4.68 -17.75 4.42
CA GLY A 252 -4.43 -18.82 5.38
C GLY A 252 -5.49 -19.91 5.34
N LYS A 253 -5.16 -21.07 5.94
CA LYS A 253 -6.07 -22.23 6.04
C LYS A 253 -7.04 -22.13 7.23
N SER A 254 -6.82 -21.17 8.13
CA SER A 254 -7.63 -20.98 9.34
C SER A 254 -8.91 -20.20 9.04
N SER A 255 -9.99 -20.55 9.75
CA SER A 255 -11.23 -19.79 9.76
C SER A 255 -10.94 -18.35 10.21
N GLY A 256 -11.36 -17.36 9.41
CA GLY A 256 -11.10 -15.94 9.65
C GLY A 256 -9.82 -15.37 9.02
N SER A 257 -9.07 -16.16 8.25
CA SER A 257 -7.89 -15.65 7.54
C SER A 257 -8.28 -14.48 6.60
N PRO A 258 -7.50 -13.38 6.58
CA PRO A 258 -7.83 -12.23 5.74
C PRO A 258 -7.78 -12.64 4.27
N ARG A 259 -8.67 -12.04 3.48
CA ARG A 259 -8.59 -12.13 2.01
C ARG A 259 -7.29 -11.53 1.52
N ARG A 260 -6.78 -12.04 0.39
CA ARG A 260 -5.59 -11.50 -0.29
C ARG A 260 -5.81 -10.04 -0.73
N GLY A 261 -6.96 -9.78 -1.33
CA GLY A 261 -7.31 -8.50 -1.94
C GLY A 261 -6.55 -8.24 -3.25
N TRP A 262 -6.66 -7.01 -3.76
CA TRP A 262 -6.01 -6.54 -4.99
C TRP A 262 -5.80 -5.03 -4.94
N ILE A 263 -4.73 -4.51 -5.52
CA ILE A 263 -4.45 -3.08 -5.55
C ILE A 263 -5.46 -2.38 -6.44
N THR A 264 -6.15 -1.37 -5.90
CA THR A 264 -7.11 -0.58 -6.65
C THR A 264 -6.36 0.39 -7.56
N ILE A 265 -6.64 0.35 -8.86
CA ILE A 265 -6.19 1.40 -9.79
C ILE A 265 -6.99 2.67 -9.44
N PRO A 266 -6.34 3.76 -8.97
CA PRO A 266 -7.06 4.95 -8.54
C PRO A 266 -7.89 5.55 -9.67
N GLU A 267 -9.08 6.10 -9.41
CA GLU A 267 -9.89 6.81 -10.42
C GLU A 267 -9.37 8.21 -10.72
N ALA A 268 -8.84 8.89 -9.71
CA ALA A 268 -8.19 10.18 -9.85
C ALA A 268 -6.69 9.99 -10.10
N SER A 269 -6.12 10.77 -11.01
CA SER A 269 -4.67 10.84 -11.17
C SER A 269 -4.07 11.60 -9.98
N ALA A 270 -3.09 11.01 -9.30
CA ALA A 270 -2.34 11.73 -8.28
C ALA A 270 -1.45 12.79 -8.94
N THR A 271 -1.25 13.92 -8.25
CA THR A 271 -0.24 14.91 -8.66
C THR A 271 1.14 14.31 -8.46
N ILE A 272 1.92 14.25 -9.54
CA ILE A 272 3.30 13.76 -9.52
C ILE A 272 4.22 14.97 -9.52
N GLU A 273 5.08 15.06 -8.50
CA GLU A 273 6.00 16.18 -8.33
C GLU A 273 7.44 15.68 -8.11
N PRO A 274 8.45 16.37 -8.67
CA PRO A 274 9.86 16.06 -8.40
C PRO A 274 10.20 16.08 -6.91
N GLY A 275 10.95 15.07 -6.48
CA GLY A 275 11.37 14.84 -5.11
C GLY A 275 10.30 14.25 -4.19
N GLN A 276 9.15 13.81 -4.72
CA GLN A 276 8.21 13.00 -3.95
C GLN A 276 8.84 11.65 -3.57
N PRO A 277 8.51 11.10 -2.38
CA PRO A 277 8.89 9.74 -2.03
C PRO A 277 8.30 8.71 -2.97
N LEU A 278 9.05 7.63 -3.19
CA LEU A 278 8.60 6.50 -3.97
C LEU A 278 9.00 5.19 -3.30
N ALA A 279 8.03 4.27 -3.22
CA ALA A 279 8.20 2.91 -2.73
C ALA A 279 7.96 1.92 -3.88
N ILE A 280 8.80 0.90 -4.02
CA ILE A 280 8.65 -0.15 -5.03
C ILE A 280 8.67 -1.51 -4.34
N VAL A 281 7.63 -2.31 -4.57
CA VAL A 281 7.50 -3.67 -4.04
C VAL A 281 7.75 -4.66 -5.17
N GLN A 282 8.80 -5.47 -5.06
CA GLN A 282 9.44 -6.11 -6.22
C GLN A 282 10.08 -7.47 -5.92
N HIS A 283 10.34 -8.27 -6.96
CA HIS A 283 11.14 -9.50 -6.93
C HIS A 283 12.48 -9.34 -7.70
N PRO A 284 13.44 -8.56 -7.19
CA PRO A 284 14.71 -8.31 -7.86
C PRO A 284 15.52 -9.60 -7.96
N ASN A 285 16.11 -9.87 -9.13
CA ASN A 285 16.76 -11.11 -9.54
C ASN A 285 15.92 -12.37 -9.30
N GLY A 286 14.59 -12.24 -9.29
CA GLY A 286 13.69 -13.33 -8.92
C GLY A 286 13.78 -13.71 -7.44
N ALA A 287 14.43 -12.91 -6.60
CA ALA A 287 14.54 -13.16 -5.17
C ALA A 287 13.17 -13.05 -4.45
N PRO A 288 13.08 -13.51 -3.19
CA PRO A 288 11.88 -13.27 -2.39
C PRO A 288 11.57 -11.77 -2.29
N ILE A 289 10.29 -11.44 -2.16
CA ILE A 289 9.77 -10.06 -2.26
C ILE A 289 10.58 -9.05 -1.42
N LYS A 290 10.84 -7.87 -1.99
CA LYS A 290 11.60 -6.77 -1.37
C LYS A 290 10.86 -5.44 -1.52
N LEU A 291 11.14 -4.54 -0.58
CA LEU A 291 10.73 -3.14 -0.63
C LEU A 291 11.98 -2.27 -0.88
N ALA A 292 11.93 -1.43 -1.92
CA ALA A 292 12.83 -0.29 -2.05
C ALA A 292 12.05 0.99 -1.72
N LEU A 293 12.66 1.90 -0.96
CA LEU A 293 12.05 3.17 -0.56
C LEU A 293 13.07 4.29 -0.72
N ASP A 294 12.64 5.38 -1.38
CA ASP A 294 13.41 6.61 -1.51
C ASP A 294 12.51 7.79 -1.13
N THR A 295 12.93 8.60 -0.16
CA THR A 295 12.17 9.78 0.31
C THR A 295 12.30 10.99 -0.62
N ASN A 296 13.12 10.89 -1.67
CA ASN A 296 13.31 11.90 -2.72
C ASN A 296 13.43 11.20 -4.09
N GLY A 297 12.58 10.21 -4.33
CA GLY A 297 12.72 9.28 -5.45
C GLY A 297 12.24 9.82 -6.80
N VAL A 298 11.14 10.57 -6.85
CA VAL A 298 10.55 11.02 -8.12
C VAL A 298 11.45 12.06 -8.80
N ILE A 299 11.80 11.84 -10.07
CA ILE A 299 12.52 12.80 -10.90
C ILE A 299 11.54 13.65 -11.71
N GLY A 300 10.58 13.02 -12.40
CA GLY A 300 9.55 13.74 -13.14
C GLY A 300 8.91 12.94 -14.27
N LEU A 301 7.85 13.51 -14.84
CA LEU A 301 7.15 12.97 -16.01
C LEU A 301 7.82 13.40 -17.32
N ASN A 302 7.71 12.56 -18.34
CA ASN A 302 8.00 12.97 -19.72
C ASN A 302 6.90 13.91 -20.26
N ALA A 303 7.16 14.55 -21.40
CA ALA A 303 6.32 15.64 -21.91
C ALA A 303 4.86 15.25 -22.22
N ASN A 304 4.59 13.99 -22.55
CA ASN A 304 3.22 13.49 -22.81
C ASN A 304 2.64 12.66 -21.66
N GLY A 305 3.31 12.59 -20.50
CA GLY A 305 2.81 11.91 -19.31
C GLY A 305 2.71 10.39 -19.41
N THR A 306 3.39 9.76 -20.38
CA THR A 306 3.40 8.29 -20.54
C THR A 306 4.52 7.62 -19.76
N ARG A 307 5.51 8.37 -19.27
CA ARG A 307 6.64 7.85 -18.47
C ARG A 307 6.93 8.74 -17.26
N LEU A 308 7.25 8.08 -16.16
CA LEU A 308 7.70 8.67 -14.90
C LEU A 308 9.11 8.17 -14.61
N ARG A 309 10.07 9.09 -14.45
CA ARG A 309 11.43 8.78 -14.01
C ARG A 309 11.58 8.95 -12.51
N TYR A 310 12.41 8.10 -11.90
CA TYR A 310 12.73 8.11 -10.48
C TYR A 310 14.12 7.52 -10.19
N ALA A 311 14.69 7.81 -9.02
CA ALA A 311 15.99 7.30 -8.60
C ALA A 311 15.91 6.00 -7.78
N THR A 312 14.71 5.58 -7.37
CA THR A 312 14.51 4.40 -6.52
C THR A 312 15.04 3.13 -7.19
N ASN A 313 15.84 2.37 -6.44
CA ASN A 313 16.54 1.20 -6.95
C ASN A 313 15.60 0.08 -7.41
N THR A 314 15.96 -0.52 -8.54
CA THR A 314 15.39 -1.74 -9.09
C THR A 314 16.52 -2.58 -9.67
N ASP A 315 16.25 -3.85 -9.91
CA ASP A 315 17.18 -4.76 -10.59
C ASP A 315 16.42 -5.66 -11.57
N ARG A 316 17.09 -6.50 -12.35
CA ARG A 316 16.47 -7.49 -13.23
C ARG A 316 15.34 -8.24 -12.50
N GLY A 317 14.21 -8.52 -13.16
CA GLY A 317 13.04 -9.16 -12.52
C GLY A 317 12.11 -8.21 -11.76
N SER A 318 12.51 -6.95 -11.58
CA SER A 318 11.63 -5.92 -11.01
C SER A 318 10.61 -5.38 -12.02
N SER A 319 10.79 -5.61 -13.33
CA SER A 319 9.82 -5.24 -14.36
C SER A 319 8.41 -5.71 -14.00
N GLY A 320 7.45 -4.81 -14.03
CA GLY A 320 6.05 -5.04 -13.69
C GLY A 320 5.72 -4.80 -12.21
N SER A 321 6.68 -4.31 -11.42
CA SER A 321 6.45 -3.96 -10.02
C SER A 321 5.56 -2.73 -9.85
N PRO A 322 4.65 -2.73 -8.87
CA PRO A 322 3.91 -1.52 -8.52
C PRO A 322 4.82 -0.52 -7.81
N CYS A 323 4.72 0.74 -8.22
CA CYS A 323 5.36 1.88 -7.57
C CYS A 323 4.30 2.69 -6.82
N PHE A 324 4.56 3.00 -5.55
CA PHE A 324 3.64 3.72 -4.67
C PHE A 324 4.25 5.02 -4.17
N ASN A 325 3.38 5.98 -3.82
CA ASN A 325 3.80 7.06 -2.93
C ASN A 325 3.99 6.51 -1.50
N ILE A 326 4.41 7.38 -0.58
CA ILE A 326 4.65 7.00 0.82
C ILE A 326 3.38 6.50 1.55
N ASP A 327 2.19 6.89 1.07
CA ASP A 327 0.88 6.51 1.60
C ASP A 327 0.33 5.21 1.00
N TRP A 328 1.15 4.44 0.29
CA TRP A 328 0.73 3.22 -0.40
C TRP A 328 -0.32 3.44 -1.51
N ARG A 329 -0.39 4.64 -2.09
CA ARG A 329 -1.19 4.91 -3.30
C ARG A 329 -0.39 4.55 -4.54
N LEU A 330 -0.97 3.70 -5.40
CA LEU A 330 -0.35 3.26 -6.66
C LEU A 330 -0.13 4.47 -7.58
N MET A 331 1.11 4.68 -8.00
CA MET A 331 1.54 5.77 -8.88
C MET A 331 1.89 5.29 -10.28
N ALA A 332 2.63 4.17 -10.39
CA ALA A 332 3.18 3.70 -11.65
C ALA A 332 3.42 2.18 -11.67
N LEU A 333 3.69 1.66 -12.87
CA LEU A 333 4.19 0.32 -13.15
C LEU A 333 5.66 0.42 -13.58
N HIS A 334 6.60 -0.11 -12.82
CA HIS A 334 8.02 -0.09 -13.23
C HIS A 334 8.23 -0.93 -14.50
N HIS A 335 9.04 -0.47 -15.45
CA HIS A 335 9.29 -1.23 -16.68
C HIS A 335 10.71 -1.15 -17.25
N MET A 336 11.50 -0.12 -16.92
CA MET A 336 12.81 0.10 -17.54
C MET A 336 13.79 0.76 -16.57
N GLY A 337 15.07 0.43 -16.68
CA GLY A 337 16.19 1.18 -16.08
C GLY A 337 16.95 1.99 -17.14
N ASP A 338 17.72 2.99 -16.71
CA ASP A 338 18.55 3.80 -17.59
C ASP A 338 19.47 2.92 -18.46
N PRO A 339 19.38 3.00 -19.81
CA PRO A 339 20.23 2.24 -20.72
C PRO A 339 21.73 2.53 -20.57
N ALA A 340 22.12 3.62 -19.90
CA ALA A 340 23.49 3.90 -19.51
C ALA A 340 23.94 3.00 -18.32
N TRP A 341 23.81 1.67 -18.44
CA TRP A 341 23.99 0.66 -17.39
C TRP A 341 25.24 0.78 -16.52
N LYS A 342 26.31 1.43 -17.01
CA LYS A 342 27.55 1.67 -16.25
C LYS A 342 27.43 2.80 -15.23
N SER A 343 26.52 3.74 -15.45
CA SER A 343 26.26 4.88 -14.55
C SER A 343 24.80 5.31 -14.65
N PRO A 344 23.86 4.41 -14.28
CA PRO A 344 22.43 4.69 -14.43
C PRO A 344 22.05 5.91 -13.59
N LYS A 345 21.23 6.79 -14.16
CA LYS A 345 20.75 8.02 -13.53
C LYS A 345 19.30 7.94 -13.09
N PHE A 346 18.54 7.01 -13.67
CA PHE A 346 17.12 6.85 -13.37
C PHE A 346 16.66 5.41 -13.58
N ASN A 347 15.55 5.10 -12.95
CA ASN A 347 14.59 4.08 -13.36
C ASN A 347 13.35 4.76 -13.92
N GLN A 348 12.57 4.00 -14.66
CA GLN A 348 11.40 4.47 -15.37
C GLN A 348 10.21 3.53 -15.15
N GLY A 349 9.04 4.13 -14.99
CA GLY A 349 7.76 3.45 -14.91
C GLY A 349 6.69 4.14 -15.76
N ILE A 350 5.59 3.43 -15.99
CA ILE A 350 4.41 3.95 -16.68
C ILE A 350 3.44 4.49 -15.63
N PRO A 351 3.03 5.77 -15.67
CA PRO A 351 2.03 6.30 -14.76
C PRO A 351 0.74 5.48 -14.84
N ILE A 352 0.20 5.07 -13.69
CA ILE A 352 -0.96 4.18 -13.65
C ILE A 352 -2.21 4.82 -14.28
N ALA A 353 -2.27 6.15 -14.27
CA ALA A 353 -3.32 6.92 -14.94
C ALA A 353 -3.34 6.70 -16.46
N ALA A 354 -2.19 6.55 -17.11
CA ALA A 354 -2.10 6.30 -18.55
C ALA A 354 -2.65 4.90 -18.88
N ILE A 355 -2.29 3.89 -18.07
CA ILE A 355 -2.85 2.53 -18.19
C ILE A 355 -4.36 2.55 -17.96
N ARG A 356 -4.83 3.24 -16.91
CA ARG A 356 -6.27 3.37 -16.61
C ARG A 356 -7.04 3.97 -17.79
N GLN A 357 -6.54 5.05 -18.40
CA GLN A 357 -7.21 5.70 -19.53
C GLN A 357 -7.45 4.73 -20.70
N ARG A 358 -6.55 3.76 -20.90
CA ARG A 358 -6.72 2.71 -21.92
C ARG A 358 -7.68 1.60 -21.50
N LEU A 359 -7.70 1.25 -20.22
CA LEU A 359 -8.58 0.19 -19.70
C LEU A 359 -10.04 0.64 -19.52
N VAL A 360 -10.28 1.92 -19.26
CA VAL A 360 -11.64 2.47 -19.08
C VAL A 360 -12.47 2.22 -20.34
N GLY A 361 -13.65 1.61 -20.16
CA GLY A 361 -14.55 1.23 -21.25
C GLY A 361 -14.28 -0.14 -21.88
N ASN A 362 -13.08 -0.71 -21.68
CA ASN A 362 -12.68 -2.00 -22.23
C ASN A 362 -12.67 -3.12 -21.19
N VAL A 363 -12.46 -2.79 -19.91
CA VAL A 363 -12.39 -3.76 -18.81
C VAL A 363 -13.14 -3.23 -17.58
N GLU A 364 -13.97 -4.07 -16.97
CA GLU A 364 -14.66 -3.76 -15.72
C GLU A 364 -13.67 -3.88 -14.53
N LEU A 365 -13.08 -2.76 -14.13
CA LEU A 365 -12.23 -2.68 -12.93
C LEU A 365 -13.13 -2.55 -11.70
N ARG A 366 -13.23 -3.61 -10.89
CA ARG A 366 -14.04 -3.59 -9.66
C ARG A 366 -13.30 -2.89 -8.53
N SER A 367 -13.95 -1.92 -7.90
CA SER A 367 -13.52 -1.38 -6.61
C SER A 367 -13.67 -2.46 -5.50
N ARG A 368 -12.85 -2.35 -4.46
CA ARG A 368 -12.75 -3.33 -3.36
C ARG A 368 -14.03 -3.46 -2.55
#